data_AF-A0A3D4FBF8-F1
#
_entry.id   AF-A0A3D4FBF8-F1
#
_cell.length_a   1.000
_cell.length_b   1.000
_cell.length_c   1.000
_cell.angle_alpha   90.00
_cell.angle_beta   90.00
_cell.angle_gamma   90.00
#
_symmetry.space_group_name_H-M   'P 1'
#
loop_
_entity.id
_entity.type
_entity.pdbx_description
1 polymer ?
#
loop_
_entity_poly.entity_id
_entity_poly.type
_entity_poly.pdbx_seq_one_letter_code
_entity_poly.pdbx_strand_id
1 'polypeptide(L)'
;MTAGGFLGLQKFVNLQSEELDEDANFQGYANEANIYGPLIKDPNRILDLPDGFSYDVLSKTGDPMTDGLRTPGAPDGMAAFEGSHGQIILVRNHELSDSQTFEGPYGIQNEKLPRSELNKFYDGGKGIRPQLGGTTTVVFDPQKKGVQKSFLSLAGTERNCAGGPTPWGSWISCEETVSLKDEYRECDHGYNFEVPATESMFLNKAEPIKAMGRFNHEAVAVDPLTGIVYQTEDREDGLITRYIPKDKNHLLGGGLLQALAVVDQQGCDTRNWADTGATKFPKNVPLAVKWITLENIHNPEDKLRHEAHQAGAAIFARGEGM
;
A
#
# COMPACT_ATOMS: atom_id res chain seq x y z
N MET A 1 16.75 1.28 -9.85
CA MET A 1 16.06 0.32 -10.74
C MET A 1 14.74 0.95 -11.12
N THR A 2 14.50 1.19 -12.41
CA THR A 2 13.17 1.56 -12.90
C THR A 2 12.23 0.39 -12.65
N ALA A 3 11.18 0.61 -11.86
CA ALA A 3 10.05 -0.30 -11.77
C ALA A 3 9.47 -0.43 -13.19
N GLY A 4 9.74 -1.55 -13.86
CA GLY A 4 9.14 -1.86 -15.13
C GLY A 4 7.68 -2.23 -14.89
N GLY A 5 6.79 -1.24 -14.85
CA GLY A 5 5.36 -1.50 -15.00
C GLY A 5 5.15 -2.21 -16.34
N PHE A 6 4.48 -3.36 -16.33
CA PHE A 6 4.10 -4.07 -17.55
C PHE A 6 3.07 -3.22 -18.32
N LEU A 7 3.56 -2.40 -19.25
CA LEU A 7 2.72 -1.68 -20.21
C LEU A 7 1.81 -2.68 -20.93
N GLY A 8 0.50 -2.47 -20.86
CA GLY A 8 -0.51 -3.23 -21.59
C GLY A 8 -1.30 -4.26 -20.78
N LEU A 9 -1.01 -4.49 -19.50
CA LEU A 9 -1.74 -5.52 -18.72
C LEU A 9 -3.11 -5.09 -18.18
N GLN A 10 -3.41 -3.78 -18.13
CA GLN A 10 -4.64 -3.27 -17.49
C GLN A 10 -5.94 -3.73 -18.20
N LYS A 11 -5.89 -4.04 -19.50
CA LYS A 11 -7.05 -4.63 -20.23
C LYS A 11 -7.40 -6.05 -19.77
N PHE A 12 -6.50 -6.69 -19.03
CA PHE A 12 -6.52 -8.11 -18.70
C PHE A 12 -6.87 -8.38 -17.22
N VAL A 13 -7.14 -7.32 -16.45
CA VAL A 13 -7.71 -7.40 -15.09
C VAL A 13 -9.11 -6.79 -15.12
N ASN A 14 -10.05 -7.43 -15.82
CA ASN A 14 -11.47 -7.14 -15.70
C ASN A 14 -12.15 -8.42 -15.20
N LEU A 15 -12.48 -8.43 -13.90
CA LEU A 15 -13.49 -9.32 -13.36
C LEU A 15 -14.84 -8.94 -13.97
N GLN A 16 -15.61 -9.93 -14.39
CA GLN A 16 -16.89 -9.79 -15.09
C GLN A 16 -17.86 -8.90 -14.31
N SER A 17 -18.29 -7.80 -14.91
CA SER A 17 -19.67 -7.32 -14.75
C SER A 17 -20.30 -7.29 -16.14
N GLU A 18 -21.22 -8.21 -16.38
CA GLU A 18 -22.11 -8.14 -17.53
C GLU A 18 -22.98 -6.87 -17.45
N GLU A 19 -23.20 -6.26 -18.62
CA GLU A 19 -24.13 -5.16 -18.92
C GLU A 19 -23.85 -3.78 -18.31
N LEU A 20 -23.16 -2.90 -19.07
CA LEU A 20 -23.44 -1.46 -19.07
C LEU A 20 -23.34 -0.88 -20.50
N ASP A 21 -24.35 -0.09 -20.84
CA ASP A 21 -24.68 0.54 -22.12
C ASP A 21 -23.55 1.27 -22.87
N GLU A 22 -23.66 1.31 -24.20
CA GLU A 22 -22.72 1.86 -25.19
C GLU A 22 -22.49 3.39 -25.17
N ASP A 23 -22.90 4.14 -24.14
CA ASP A 23 -22.88 5.62 -24.17
C ASP A 23 -21.99 6.30 -23.10
N ALA A 24 -20.95 5.61 -22.61
CA ALA A 24 -19.90 6.25 -21.81
C ALA A 24 -18.67 6.58 -22.66
N ASN A 25 -18.41 7.88 -22.84
CA ASN A 25 -17.19 8.45 -23.41
C ASN A 25 -15.97 8.04 -22.56
N PHE A 26 -15.49 6.81 -22.74
CA PHE A 26 -14.27 6.30 -22.12
C PHE A 26 -13.08 7.02 -22.76
N GLN A 27 -12.38 7.86 -22.00
CA GLN A 27 -11.02 8.28 -22.36
C GLN A 27 -10.12 7.04 -22.24
N GLY A 28 -10.02 6.27 -23.31
CA GLY A 28 -9.07 5.16 -23.42
C GLY A 28 -7.65 5.67 -23.20
N TYR A 29 -6.93 5.04 -22.28
CA TYR A 29 -5.49 5.25 -22.10
C TYR A 29 -4.78 4.84 -23.41
N ALA A 30 -4.28 5.82 -24.17
CA ALA A 30 -3.73 5.63 -25.51
C ALA A 30 -2.29 5.05 -25.54
N ASN A 31 -1.97 4.11 -24.65
CA ASN A 31 -0.72 3.33 -24.67
C ASN A 31 -0.97 1.82 -24.89
N GLU A 32 -2.15 1.45 -25.41
CA GLU A 32 -2.49 0.07 -25.78
C GLU A 32 -1.78 -0.37 -27.07
N ALA A 33 -0.55 -0.86 -26.95
CA ALA A 33 0.08 -1.61 -28.03
C ALA A 33 -0.25 -3.10 -27.88
N ASN A 34 -0.90 -3.71 -28.86
CA ASN A 34 -1.16 -5.16 -28.90
C ASN A 34 0.11 -5.93 -29.29
N ILE A 35 1.17 -5.77 -28.51
CA ILE A 35 2.49 -6.34 -28.79
C ILE A 35 2.62 -7.80 -28.36
N TYR A 36 1.72 -8.30 -27.50
CA TYR A 36 1.80 -9.65 -26.95
C TYR A 36 0.73 -10.61 -27.51
N GLY A 37 -0.22 -10.12 -28.32
CA GLY A 37 -1.30 -10.94 -28.86
C GLY A 37 -2.49 -11.14 -27.90
N PRO A 38 -3.51 -11.94 -28.30
CA PRO A 38 -4.69 -12.17 -27.48
C PRO A 38 -4.39 -13.03 -26.25
N LEU A 39 -5.22 -12.88 -25.21
CA LEU A 39 -5.17 -13.77 -24.06
C LEU A 39 -5.67 -15.18 -24.40
N ILE A 40 -5.00 -16.17 -23.85
CA ILE A 40 -5.42 -17.56 -23.83
C ILE A 40 -6.07 -17.83 -22.47
N LYS A 41 -7.31 -18.33 -22.50
CA LYS A 41 -8.04 -18.68 -21.28
C LYS A 41 -7.29 -19.75 -20.49
N ASP A 42 -7.03 -19.50 -19.22
CA ASP A 42 -6.46 -20.49 -18.31
C ASP A 42 -7.54 -21.53 -17.94
N PRO A 43 -7.33 -22.83 -18.20
CA PRO A 43 -8.25 -23.88 -17.78
C PRO A 43 -8.52 -23.91 -16.27
N ASN A 44 -7.59 -23.41 -15.46
CA ASN A 44 -7.74 -23.32 -14.00
C ASN A 44 -8.44 -22.04 -13.54
N ARG A 45 -8.69 -21.09 -14.47
CA ARG A 45 -9.34 -19.79 -14.23
C ARG A 45 -8.62 -18.95 -13.16
N ILE A 46 -7.29 -18.99 -13.16
CA ILE A 46 -6.43 -18.17 -12.29
C ILE A 46 -5.97 -16.92 -13.03
N LEU A 47 -5.27 -17.09 -14.16
CA LEU A 47 -4.72 -15.96 -14.92
C LEU A 47 -4.63 -16.29 -16.41
N ASP A 48 -5.44 -15.62 -17.21
CA ASP A 48 -5.37 -15.67 -18.66
C ASP A 48 -4.11 -14.92 -19.13
N LEU A 49 -3.29 -15.55 -19.97
CA LEU A 49 -2.02 -14.99 -20.45
C LEU A 49 -1.89 -15.07 -21.97
N PRO A 50 -1.14 -14.17 -22.61
CA PRO A 50 -0.83 -14.30 -24.03
C PRO A 50 0.03 -15.54 -24.33
N ASP A 51 0.08 -15.94 -25.60
CA ASP A 51 0.94 -17.04 -26.05
C ASP A 51 2.42 -16.79 -25.68
N GLY A 52 3.11 -17.84 -25.24
CA GLY A 52 4.51 -17.77 -24.80
C GLY A 52 4.73 -17.27 -23.37
N PHE A 53 3.69 -16.84 -22.65
CA PHE A 53 3.77 -16.49 -21.23
C PHE A 53 3.31 -17.64 -20.33
N SER A 54 3.83 -17.69 -19.11
CA SER A 54 3.45 -18.67 -18.08
C SER A 54 3.55 -18.03 -16.70
N TYR A 55 2.81 -18.56 -15.73
CA TYR A 55 2.88 -18.15 -14.33
C TYR A 55 3.10 -19.35 -13.42
N ASP A 56 3.65 -19.08 -12.22
CA ASP A 56 3.72 -20.02 -11.11
C ASP A 56 2.97 -19.41 -9.91
N VAL A 57 2.11 -20.20 -9.26
CA VAL A 57 1.42 -19.75 -8.04
C VAL A 57 2.37 -19.93 -6.86
N LEU A 58 2.84 -18.82 -6.29
CA LEU A 58 3.80 -18.85 -5.16
C LEU A 58 3.14 -19.25 -3.83
N SER A 59 1.92 -18.79 -3.58
CA SER A 59 1.14 -19.11 -2.38
C SER A 59 -0.34 -18.80 -2.61
N LYS A 60 -1.22 -19.46 -1.85
CA LYS A 60 -2.66 -19.19 -1.79
C LYS A 60 -3.06 -18.86 -0.35
N THR A 61 -4.12 -18.08 -0.19
CA THR A 61 -4.73 -17.81 1.12
C THR A 61 -4.96 -19.11 1.88
N GLY A 62 -4.48 -19.17 3.12
CA GLY A 62 -4.62 -20.32 3.99
C GLY A 62 -3.51 -21.38 3.87
N ASP A 63 -2.64 -21.32 2.86
CA ASP A 63 -1.50 -22.24 2.74
C ASP A 63 -0.59 -22.13 3.97
N PRO A 64 -0.03 -23.25 4.46
CA PRO A 64 0.90 -23.21 5.58
C PRO A 64 2.17 -22.44 5.22
N MET A 65 2.61 -21.56 6.11
CA MET A 65 3.87 -20.84 6.03
C MET A 65 4.97 -21.56 6.83
N THR A 66 6.23 -21.17 6.62
CA THR A 66 7.41 -21.79 7.26
C THR A 66 7.46 -21.55 8.76
N ASP A 67 6.87 -20.45 9.24
CA ASP A 67 6.72 -20.12 10.66
C ASP A 67 5.57 -20.89 11.35
N GLY A 68 4.83 -21.74 10.63
CA GLY A 68 3.70 -22.51 11.14
C GLY A 68 2.35 -21.79 11.12
N LEU A 69 2.33 -20.52 10.69
CA LEU A 69 1.11 -19.74 10.46
C LEU A 69 0.50 -20.07 9.08
N ARG A 70 -0.59 -19.39 8.74
CA ARG A 70 -1.25 -19.48 7.43
C ARG A 70 -0.92 -18.24 6.61
N THR A 71 -0.79 -18.42 5.31
CA THR A 71 -0.71 -17.31 4.35
C THR A 71 -1.98 -16.46 4.48
N PRO A 72 -1.89 -15.17 4.88
CA PRO A 72 -3.08 -14.34 5.00
C PRO A 72 -3.72 -14.08 3.64
N GLY A 73 -5.02 -13.77 3.65
CA GLY A 73 -5.78 -13.34 2.47
C GLY A 73 -5.56 -11.88 2.10
N ALA A 74 -6.38 -11.37 1.19
CA ALA A 74 -6.28 -10.03 0.61
C ALA A 74 -4.82 -9.57 0.33
N PRO A 75 -4.00 -10.36 -0.41
CA PRO A 75 -2.66 -9.91 -0.78
C PRO A 75 -2.74 -8.65 -1.64
N ASP A 76 -1.94 -7.64 -1.30
CA ASP A 76 -1.96 -6.34 -1.97
C ASP A 76 -0.53 -5.87 -2.32
N GLY A 77 -0.23 -4.58 -2.21
CA GLY A 77 1.02 -3.98 -2.62
C GLY A 77 2.25 -4.70 -2.06
N MET A 78 3.25 -4.82 -2.92
CA MET A 78 4.43 -5.63 -2.66
C MET A 78 5.63 -5.15 -3.46
N ALA A 79 6.83 -5.47 -2.98
CA ALA A 79 8.07 -5.24 -3.69
C ALA A 79 8.99 -6.46 -3.61
N ALA A 80 9.73 -6.69 -4.70
CA ALA A 80 10.78 -7.68 -4.79
C ALA A 80 12.15 -7.02 -4.52
N PHE A 81 12.95 -7.67 -3.69
CA PHE A 81 14.28 -7.27 -3.28
C PHE A 81 15.29 -8.37 -3.60
N GLU A 82 16.54 -7.99 -3.80
CA GLU A 82 17.63 -8.93 -4.03
C GLU A 82 17.94 -9.71 -2.74
N GLY A 83 17.94 -11.04 -2.85
CA GLY A 83 18.42 -11.96 -1.84
C GLY A 83 19.81 -12.50 -2.16
N SER A 84 20.36 -13.28 -1.22
CA SER A 84 21.62 -13.99 -1.40
C SER A 84 21.52 -15.04 -2.51
N HIS A 85 22.63 -15.32 -3.18
CA HIS A 85 22.73 -16.39 -4.18
C HIS A 85 21.70 -16.30 -5.33
N GLY A 86 21.23 -15.08 -5.66
CA GLY A 86 20.22 -14.86 -6.70
C GLY A 86 18.79 -15.19 -6.27
N GLN A 87 18.54 -15.35 -4.97
CA GLN A 87 17.18 -15.43 -4.42
C GLN A 87 16.47 -14.07 -4.54
N ILE A 88 15.14 -14.12 -4.50
CA ILE A 88 14.27 -12.95 -4.51
C ILE A 88 13.51 -12.94 -3.19
N ILE A 89 13.52 -11.80 -2.51
CA ILE A 89 12.75 -11.56 -1.29
C ILE A 89 11.54 -10.73 -1.70
N LEU A 90 10.34 -11.25 -1.55
CA LEU A 90 9.09 -10.51 -1.78
C LEU A 90 8.49 -10.15 -0.42
N VAL A 91 8.35 -8.85 -0.14
CA VAL A 91 7.56 -8.37 1.01
C VAL A 91 6.19 -7.95 0.48
N ARG A 92 5.12 -8.54 1.03
CA ARG A 92 3.76 -8.40 0.51
C ARG A 92 2.79 -8.01 1.62
N ASN A 93 2.00 -6.98 1.37
CA ASN A 93 0.93 -6.54 2.26
C ASN A 93 -0.27 -7.50 2.26
N HIS A 94 -1.06 -7.39 3.32
CA HIS A 94 -2.34 -8.05 3.46
C HIS A 94 -3.38 -7.04 3.94
N GLU A 95 -4.36 -6.75 3.10
CA GLU A 95 -5.34 -5.69 3.30
C GLU A 95 -6.54 -6.15 4.17
N LEU A 96 -6.23 -6.77 5.30
CA LEU A 96 -7.23 -7.37 6.19
C LEU A 96 -7.60 -6.44 7.35
N SER A 97 -8.88 -6.45 7.71
CA SER A 97 -9.41 -5.94 8.98
C SER A 97 -9.52 -7.06 10.03
N ASP A 98 -9.66 -6.69 11.30
CA ASP A 98 -9.84 -7.64 12.41
C ASP A 98 -11.05 -8.59 12.32
N SER A 99 -11.98 -8.33 11.41
CA SER A 99 -13.19 -9.12 11.21
C SER A 99 -13.00 -10.30 10.23
N GLN A 100 -11.94 -10.28 9.44
CA GLN A 100 -11.68 -11.26 8.36
C GLN A 100 -10.91 -12.50 8.87
N THR A 101 -11.31 -13.07 10.01
CA THR A 101 -10.55 -14.15 10.67
C THR A 101 -10.38 -15.43 9.85
N PHE A 102 -11.29 -15.72 8.91
CA PHE A 102 -11.16 -16.86 7.98
C PHE A 102 -9.90 -16.77 7.11
N GLU A 103 -9.52 -15.54 6.77
CA GLU A 103 -8.38 -15.19 5.92
C GLU A 103 -7.14 -14.79 6.72
N GLY A 104 -7.26 -14.64 8.04
CA GLY A 104 -6.15 -14.27 8.91
C GLY A 104 -5.08 -15.37 9.08
N PRO A 105 -3.85 -14.99 9.47
CA PRO A 105 -2.74 -15.93 9.63
C PRO A 105 -2.88 -16.87 10.82
N TYR A 106 -3.71 -16.50 11.80
CA TYR A 106 -3.79 -17.12 13.13
C TYR A 106 -4.84 -18.24 13.25
N GLY A 107 -5.51 -18.59 12.15
CA GLY A 107 -6.64 -19.53 12.18
C GLY A 107 -7.98 -18.84 12.49
N ILE A 108 -9.09 -19.56 12.30
CA ILE A 108 -10.44 -18.98 12.30
C ILE A 108 -10.80 -18.37 13.66
N GLN A 109 -10.27 -18.94 14.76
CA GLN A 109 -10.50 -18.49 16.13
C GLN A 109 -9.26 -17.79 16.72
N ASN A 110 -8.31 -17.38 15.87
CA ASN A 110 -6.99 -16.87 16.30
C ASN A 110 -6.24 -17.87 17.21
N GLU A 111 -6.47 -19.17 17.03
CA GLU A 111 -5.90 -20.22 17.86
C GLU A 111 -4.36 -20.30 17.75
N LYS A 112 -3.79 -19.86 16.62
CA LYS A 112 -2.35 -19.78 16.36
C LYS A 112 -1.74 -18.40 16.64
N LEU A 113 -2.47 -17.46 17.25
CA LEU A 113 -1.93 -16.14 17.59
C LEU A 113 -0.66 -16.29 18.46
N PRO A 114 0.51 -15.79 18.03
CA PRO A 114 1.75 -15.90 18.79
C PRO A 114 1.74 -14.97 20.02
N ARG A 115 1.03 -15.39 21.09
CA ARG A 115 0.81 -14.58 22.30
C ARG A 115 2.12 -14.14 22.98
N SER A 116 3.19 -14.91 22.83
CA SER A 116 4.53 -14.57 23.33
C SER A 116 5.21 -13.42 22.58
N GLU A 117 4.71 -13.05 21.40
CA GLU A 117 5.27 -11.99 20.54
C GLU A 117 4.34 -10.76 20.41
N LEU A 118 3.28 -10.65 21.23
CA LEU A 118 2.35 -9.51 21.18
C LEU A 118 3.05 -8.16 21.40
N ASN A 119 4.21 -8.14 22.04
CA ASN A 119 5.04 -6.94 22.19
C ASN A 119 5.66 -6.42 20.87
N LYS A 120 5.55 -7.20 19.78
CA LYS A 120 5.96 -6.82 18.42
C LYS A 120 4.78 -6.39 17.54
N PHE A 121 3.56 -6.69 17.95
CA PHE A 121 2.36 -6.28 17.23
C PHE A 121 2.15 -4.78 17.43
N TYR A 122 1.62 -4.10 16.42
CA TYR A 122 1.19 -2.73 16.62
C TYR A 122 -0.08 -2.69 17.48
N ASP A 123 -1.07 -3.50 17.12
CA ASP A 123 -2.29 -3.74 17.88
C ASP A 123 -2.54 -5.25 18.04
N GLY A 124 -2.34 -5.74 19.28
CA GLY A 124 -2.51 -7.14 19.63
C GLY A 124 -3.96 -7.52 19.93
N GLY A 125 -4.89 -6.56 19.92
CA GLY A 125 -6.29 -6.79 20.24
C GLY A 125 -6.52 -7.45 21.59
N LYS A 126 -5.71 -7.08 22.59
CA LYS A 126 -5.67 -7.65 23.94
C LYS A 126 -5.39 -9.15 23.96
N GLY A 127 -4.77 -9.69 22.92
CA GLY A 127 -4.51 -11.13 22.75
C GLY A 127 -5.75 -11.97 22.41
N ILE A 128 -6.85 -11.31 22.02
CA ILE A 128 -8.13 -11.93 21.68
C ILE A 128 -8.51 -11.64 20.22
N ARG A 129 -8.54 -10.36 19.83
CA ARG A 129 -8.96 -9.90 18.50
C ARG A 129 -7.90 -9.00 17.85
N PRO A 130 -6.71 -9.53 17.51
CA PRO A 130 -5.65 -8.75 16.91
C PRO A 130 -6.08 -8.18 15.55
N GLN A 131 -5.47 -7.06 15.15
CA GLN A 131 -5.57 -6.63 13.75
C GLN A 131 -4.87 -7.66 12.85
N LEU A 132 -5.49 -7.94 11.71
CA LEU A 132 -5.15 -9.06 10.84
C LEU A 132 -4.39 -8.66 9.58
N GLY A 133 -4.22 -7.36 9.33
CA GLY A 133 -3.32 -6.87 8.31
C GLY A 133 -1.85 -7.12 8.67
N GLY A 134 -0.97 -6.60 7.82
CA GLY A 134 0.47 -6.68 7.99
C GLY A 134 1.15 -7.09 6.72
N THR A 135 2.29 -7.76 6.86
CA THR A 135 3.07 -8.24 5.72
C THR A 135 3.52 -9.66 5.92
N THR A 136 3.65 -10.38 4.80
CA THR A 136 4.45 -11.60 4.74
C THR A 136 5.71 -11.37 3.92
N THR A 137 6.77 -12.07 4.29
CA THR A 137 7.99 -12.16 3.50
C THR A 137 8.10 -13.54 2.87
N VAL A 138 8.29 -13.58 1.56
CA VAL A 138 8.46 -14.81 0.76
C VAL A 138 9.86 -14.79 0.15
N VAL A 139 10.66 -15.82 0.44
CA VAL A 139 11.98 -16.02 -0.18
C VAL A 139 11.80 -17.02 -1.32
N PHE A 140 11.99 -16.56 -2.54
CA PHE A 140 11.83 -17.33 -3.77
C PHE A 140 13.17 -17.61 -4.43
N ASP A 141 13.39 -18.86 -4.86
CA ASP A 141 14.56 -19.26 -5.64
C ASP A 141 14.14 -19.41 -7.12
N PRO A 142 14.56 -18.50 -8.01
CA PRO A 142 14.19 -18.55 -9.43
C PRO A 142 14.82 -19.72 -10.18
N GLN A 143 15.97 -20.26 -9.72
CA GLN A 143 16.60 -21.41 -10.36
C GLN A 143 15.82 -22.70 -10.09
N LYS A 144 15.28 -22.83 -8.88
CA LYS A 144 14.41 -23.95 -8.50
C LYS A 144 12.93 -23.72 -8.80
N LYS A 145 12.55 -22.50 -9.22
CA LYS A 145 11.17 -22.03 -9.36
C LYS A 145 10.32 -22.35 -8.13
N GLY A 146 10.83 -22.04 -6.93
CA GLY A 146 10.17 -22.45 -5.69
C GLY A 146 10.36 -21.51 -4.52
N VAL A 147 9.30 -21.39 -3.71
CA VAL A 147 9.34 -20.72 -2.41
C VAL A 147 10.20 -21.55 -1.45
N GLN A 148 11.26 -20.93 -0.93
CA GLN A 148 12.16 -21.53 0.05
C GLN A 148 11.67 -21.27 1.48
N LYS A 149 11.14 -20.07 1.73
CA LYS A 149 10.56 -19.66 3.01
C LYS A 149 9.39 -18.72 2.78
N SER A 150 8.42 -18.78 3.66
CA SER A 150 7.35 -17.77 3.79
C SER A 150 7.05 -17.58 5.27
N PHE A 151 6.90 -16.35 5.71
CA PHE A 151 6.66 -16.04 7.12
C PHE A 151 6.03 -14.65 7.30
N LEU A 152 5.37 -14.44 8.44
CA LEU A 152 4.81 -13.15 8.83
C LEU A 152 5.94 -12.18 9.22
N SER A 153 6.01 -11.03 8.56
CA SER A 153 7.06 -10.02 8.75
C SER A 153 6.58 -8.73 9.44
N LEU A 154 5.28 -8.41 9.39
CA LEU A 154 4.64 -7.31 10.13
C LEU A 154 3.28 -7.80 10.62
N ALA A 155 2.88 -7.42 11.84
CA ALA A 155 1.63 -7.90 12.45
C ALA A 155 0.96 -6.82 13.31
N GLY A 156 -0.37 -6.95 13.47
CA GLY A 156 -1.17 -6.05 14.30
C GLY A 156 -1.44 -4.70 13.63
N THR A 157 -1.28 -4.61 12.31
CA THR A 157 -1.68 -3.44 11.51
C THR A 157 -2.98 -3.73 10.77
N GLU A 158 -3.66 -2.69 10.29
CA GLU A 158 -5.02 -2.77 9.74
C GLU A 158 -5.06 -2.29 8.28
N ARG A 159 -5.69 -3.07 7.40
CA ARG A 159 -5.90 -2.72 5.99
C ARG A 159 -4.65 -2.20 5.29
N ASN A 160 -3.58 -3.00 5.35
CA ASN A 160 -2.35 -2.67 4.63
C ASN A 160 -2.60 -2.77 3.13
N CYS A 161 -2.78 -1.63 2.45
CA CYS A 161 -3.07 -1.56 1.02
C CYS A 161 -1.78 -1.67 0.21
N ALA A 162 -1.23 -0.54 -0.27
CA ALA A 162 0.04 -0.50 -0.96
C ALA A 162 1.19 0.02 -0.06
N GLY A 163 2.12 0.73 -0.67
CA GLY A 163 3.35 1.13 0.00
C GLY A 163 4.43 1.49 -0.99
N GLY A 164 5.67 1.29 -0.59
CA GLY A 164 6.81 1.51 -1.49
C GLY A 164 8.13 0.94 -0.98
N PRO A 165 9.01 0.49 -1.88
CA PRO A 165 10.35 0.05 -1.50
C PRO A 165 11.23 1.25 -1.15
N THR A 166 12.05 1.08 -0.13
CA THR A 166 13.10 2.04 0.20
C THR A 166 14.39 1.72 -0.53
N PRO A 167 15.24 2.72 -0.83
CA PRO A 167 16.56 2.53 -1.41
C PRO A 167 17.52 1.69 -0.56
N TRP A 168 17.25 1.55 0.74
CA TRP A 168 18.11 0.85 1.70
C TRP A 168 17.62 -0.56 2.05
N GLY A 169 16.65 -1.10 1.30
CA GLY A 169 16.28 -2.51 1.39
C GLY A 169 15.18 -2.81 2.42
N SER A 170 14.19 -1.94 2.52
CA SER A 170 12.96 -2.17 3.30
C SER A 170 11.72 -1.85 2.46
N TRP A 171 10.57 -2.30 2.93
CA TRP A 171 9.25 -1.97 2.41
C TRP A 171 8.54 -1.07 3.41
N ILE A 172 7.98 0.04 2.96
CA ILE A 172 7.04 0.85 3.75
C ILE A 172 5.64 0.35 3.43
N SER A 173 4.97 -0.23 4.42
CA SER A 173 3.57 -0.68 4.34
C SER A 173 2.63 0.41 4.81
N CYS A 174 1.54 0.63 4.09
CA CYS A 174 0.58 1.71 4.32
C CYS A 174 -0.76 1.19 4.82
N GLU A 175 -1.22 1.66 5.99
CA GLU A 175 -2.59 1.41 6.44
C GLU A 175 -3.57 2.37 5.76
N GLU A 176 -4.50 1.83 4.97
CA GLU A 176 -5.57 2.60 4.34
C GLU A 176 -6.79 2.67 5.29
N THR A 177 -6.63 3.36 6.42
CA THR A 177 -7.73 3.53 7.38
C THR A 177 -7.54 4.76 8.26
N VAL A 178 -8.63 5.18 8.91
CA VAL A 178 -8.63 6.15 10.01
C VAL A 178 -9.36 5.60 11.24
N SER A 179 -9.30 4.28 11.46
CA SER A 179 -9.84 3.66 12.68
C SER A 179 -9.21 4.26 13.93
N LEU A 180 -10.04 4.54 14.94
CA LEU A 180 -9.59 4.96 16.26
C LEU A 180 -9.56 3.76 17.20
N LYS A 181 -8.80 3.91 18.28
CA LYS A 181 -8.85 3.03 19.43
C LYS A 181 -10.29 2.87 19.93
N ASP A 182 -10.67 1.63 20.25
CA ASP A 182 -11.99 1.30 20.77
C ASP A 182 -11.92 0.21 21.86
N GLU A 183 -13.01 -0.55 22.07
CA GLU A 183 -13.03 -1.65 23.04
C GLU A 183 -12.13 -2.82 22.63
N TYR A 184 -11.91 -3.02 21.32
CA TYR A 184 -11.15 -4.13 20.76
C TYR A 184 -9.77 -3.69 20.25
N ARG A 185 -9.68 -2.52 19.60
CA ARG A 185 -8.45 -1.86 19.17
C ARG A 185 -7.74 -1.22 20.35
N GLU A 186 -6.46 -1.52 20.52
CA GLU A 186 -5.58 -0.93 21.54
C GLU A 186 -5.00 0.42 21.09
N CYS A 187 -4.90 0.64 19.78
CA CYS A 187 -4.25 1.78 19.14
C CYS A 187 -5.17 2.50 18.12
N ASP A 188 -4.86 3.75 17.80
CA ASP A 188 -5.39 4.40 16.59
C ASP A 188 -4.62 3.90 15.37
N HIS A 189 -5.27 3.70 14.23
CA HIS A 189 -4.65 3.25 12.98
C HIS A 189 -4.63 4.33 11.90
N GLY A 190 -3.99 4.04 10.77
CA GLY A 190 -3.79 4.95 9.65
C GLY A 190 -2.36 5.44 9.52
N TYR A 191 -1.39 4.59 9.86
CA TYR A 191 0.03 4.93 9.82
C TYR A 191 0.81 4.07 8.83
N ASN A 192 2.02 4.52 8.51
CA ASN A 192 2.99 3.76 7.72
C ASN A 192 3.98 3.01 8.62
N PHE A 193 4.42 1.84 8.17
CA PHE A 193 5.32 0.95 8.91
C PHE A 193 6.47 0.48 8.02
N GLU A 194 7.70 0.56 8.52
CA GLU A 194 8.87 0.07 7.80
C GLU A 194 9.17 -1.40 8.16
N VAL A 195 9.33 -2.24 7.13
CA VAL A 195 9.59 -3.68 7.25
C VAL A 195 10.87 -4.02 6.47
N PRO A 196 11.92 -4.56 7.11
CA PRO A 196 13.15 -4.91 6.40
C PRO A 196 12.93 -6.08 5.41
N ALA A 197 13.51 -5.99 4.22
CA ALA A 197 13.54 -7.12 3.29
C ALA A 197 14.70 -8.05 3.66
N THR A 198 14.40 -9.26 4.13
CA THR A 198 15.40 -10.18 4.67
C THR A 198 15.02 -11.65 4.50
N GLU A 199 16.02 -12.52 4.32
CA GLU A 199 15.84 -13.99 4.29
C GLU A 199 15.71 -14.61 5.69
N SER A 200 16.01 -13.82 6.72
CA SER A 200 15.94 -14.25 8.12
C SER A 200 14.49 -14.24 8.57
N MET A 201 14.00 -15.39 9.02
CA MET A 201 12.63 -15.53 9.48
C MET A 201 12.46 -14.93 10.87
N PHE A 202 11.89 -13.73 10.94
CA PHE A 202 11.47 -13.10 12.19
C PHE A 202 10.29 -12.15 11.98
N LEU A 203 9.48 -11.99 13.02
CA LEU A 203 8.47 -10.94 13.09
C LEU A 203 9.13 -9.60 13.47
N ASN A 204 9.03 -8.60 12.59
CA ASN A 204 9.48 -7.24 12.87
C ASN A 204 8.63 -6.59 13.96
N LYS A 205 9.23 -5.73 14.77
CA LYS A 205 8.46 -4.90 15.71
C LYS A 205 7.74 -3.82 14.92
N ALA A 206 6.41 -3.82 14.95
CA ALA A 206 5.60 -2.84 14.25
C ALA A 206 5.66 -1.49 14.99
N GLU A 207 6.40 -0.53 14.41
CA GLU A 207 6.53 0.82 14.94
C GLU A 207 5.95 1.83 13.93
N PRO A 208 4.86 2.54 14.26
CA PRO A 208 4.23 3.46 13.32
C PRO A 208 5.13 4.67 13.09
N ILE A 209 5.38 5.03 11.84
CA ILE A 209 6.11 6.25 11.45
C ILE A 209 5.16 7.43 11.58
N LYS A 210 4.85 7.78 12.83
CA LYS A 210 3.89 8.81 13.22
C LYS A 210 4.10 10.18 12.56
N ALA A 211 5.34 10.52 12.22
CA ALA A 211 5.69 11.77 11.55
C ALA A 211 5.30 11.83 10.05
N MET A 212 4.92 10.69 9.46
CA MET A 212 4.33 10.60 8.11
C MET A 212 2.84 10.98 8.09
N GLY A 213 2.23 11.20 9.26
CA GLY A 213 0.84 11.59 9.43
C GLY A 213 -0.13 10.41 9.49
N ARG A 214 -1.37 10.71 9.86
CA ARG A 214 -2.47 9.76 10.00
C ARG A 214 -3.62 10.08 9.06
N PHE A 215 -3.83 9.22 8.06
CA PHE A 215 -4.87 9.31 7.03
C PHE A 215 -4.94 7.99 6.25
N ASN A 216 -5.80 7.89 5.23
CA ASN A 216 -5.91 6.73 4.35
C ASN A 216 -4.68 6.62 3.43
N HIS A 217 -3.55 6.11 3.93
CA HIS A 217 -2.35 5.97 3.10
C HIS A 217 -2.56 4.87 2.08
N GLU A 218 -2.27 5.17 0.80
CA GLU A 218 -2.20 4.15 -0.23
C GLU A 218 -0.75 3.73 -0.48
N ALA A 219 0.01 4.57 -1.17
CA ALA A 219 1.32 4.25 -1.70
C ALA A 219 2.34 5.31 -1.31
N VAL A 220 3.62 4.90 -1.36
CA VAL A 220 4.72 5.83 -1.16
C VAL A 220 5.80 5.67 -2.20
N ALA A 221 6.42 6.79 -2.57
CA ALA A 221 7.62 6.81 -3.40
C ALA A 221 8.75 7.52 -2.66
N VAL A 222 9.88 6.83 -2.52
CA VAL A 222 11.06 7.37 -1.82
C VAL A 222 12.05 7.92 -2.84
N ASP A 223 12.41 9.20 -2.72
CA ASP A 223 13.52 9.77 -3.50
C ASP A 223 14.86 9.23 -2.96
N PRO A 224 15.62 8.46 -3.76
CA PRO A 224 16.87 7.86 -3.29
C PRO A 224 17.98 8.85 -2.93
N LEU A 225 17.94 10.06 -3.48
CA LEU A 225 18.96 11.07 -3.21
C LEU A 225 18.73 11.74 -1.84
N THR A 226 17.50 12.21 -1.63
CA THR A 226 17.14 13.02 -0.46
C THR A 226 16.56 12.22 0.70
N GLY A 227 15.94 11.07 0.43
CA GLY A 227 15.16 10.31 1.40
C GLY A 227 13.76 10.85 1.67
N ILE A 228 13.31 11.84 0.89
CA ILE A 228 11.93 12.34 0.97
C ILE A 228 10.98 11.22 0.54
N VAL A 229 9.94 11.01 1.34
CA VAL A 229 8.90 10.02 1.05
C VAL A 229 7.65 10.75 0.60
N TYR A 230 7.29 10.62 -0.67
CA TYR A 230 6.03 11.13 -1.22
C TYR A 230 4.92 10.11 -0.96
N GLN A 231 3.72 10.58 -0.64
CA GLN A 231 2.62 9.73 -0.19
C GLN A 231 1.31 10.17 -0.82
N THR A 232 0.46 9.19 -1.10
CA THR A 232 -0.90 9.40 -1.61
C THR A 232 -1.94 9.09 -0.53
N GLU A 233 -3.13 9.68 -0.70
CA GLU A 233 -4.29 9.44 0.16
C GLU A 233 -5.47 8.95 -0.71
N ASP A 234 -5.91 7.69 -0.54
CA ASP A 234 -7.05 7.16 -1.30
C ASP A 234 -8.37 7.60 -0.66
N ARG A 235 -8.87 8.71 -1.18
CA ARG A 235 -10.23 9.21 -0.97
C ARG A 235 -10.56 10.31 -1.97
N GLU A 236 -11.83 10.64 -2.05
CA GLU A 236 -12.38 11.63 -2.97
C GLU A 236 -11.80 13.05 -2.83
N ASP A 237 -11.34 13.40 -1.63
CA ASP A 237 -10.86 14.74 -1.24
C ASP A 237 -9.44 14.71 -0.65
N GLY A 238 -8.62 13.74 -1.07
CA GLY A 238 -7.31 13.45 -0.51
C GLY A 238 -6.21 14.47 -0.85
N LEU A 239 -5.06 14.28 -0.22
CA LEU A 239 -3.84 15.05 -0.45
C LEU A 239 -2.77 14.24 -1.19
N ILE A 240 -1.88 14.94 -1.90
CA ILE A 240 -0.52 14.46 -2.13
C ILE A 240 0.37 15.09 -1.08
N THR A 241 1.07 14.26 -0.30
CA THR A 241 1.97 14.72 0.77
C THR A 241 3.41 14.29 0.52
N ARG A 242 4.34 14.92 1.22
CA ARG A 242 5.72 14.46 1.34
C ARG A 242 6.19 14.54 2.79
N TYR A 243 6.86 13.50 3.24
CA TYR A 243 7.56 13.42 4.50
C TYR A 243 9.06 13.66 4.27
N ILE A 244 9.61 14.66 4.97
CA ILE A 244 11.03 14.98 4.96
C ILE A 244 11.63 14.48 6.28
N PRO A 245 12.32 13.33 6.30
CA PRO A 245 12.89 12.79 7.53
C PRO A 245 14.06 13.66 8.03
N LYS A 246 14.26 13.73 9.35
CA LYS A 246 15.46 14.35 9.95
C LYS A 246 16.73 13.57 9.61
N ASP A 247 16.60 12.25 9.51
CA ASP A 247 17.63 11.33 9.06
C ASP A 247 17.03 10.39 8.03
N LYS A 248 17.51 10.47 6.79
CA LYS A 248 17.02 9.64 5.69
C LYS A 248 17.23 8.14 5.89
N ASN A 249 18.12 7.73 6.80
CA ASN A 249 18.34 6.31 7.11
C ASN A 249 17.55 5.85 8.36
N HIS A 250 16.79 6.74 8.99
CA HIS A 250 16.03 6.42 10.20
C HIS A 250 14.70 7.18 10.24
N LEU A 251 13.70 6.65 9.53
CA LEU A 251 12.39 7.30 9.35
C LEU A 251 11.64 7.54 10.66
N LEU A 252 11.84 6.68 11.66
CA LEU A 252 11.27 6.82 13.01
C LEU A 252 11.82 8.02 13.79
N GLY A 253 12.94 8.62 13.36
CA GLY A 253 13.54 9.81 13.99
C GLY A 253 12.69 11.09 13.87
N GLY A 254 11.59 11.02 13.14
CA GLY A 254 10.68 12.13 12.88
C GLY A 254 11.19 13.05 11.77
N GLY A 255 10.39 14.06 11.46
CA GLY A 255 10.61 14.90 10.28
C GLY A 255 9.49 15.92 10.11
N LEU A 256 9.36 16.43 8.89
CA LEU A 256 8.30 17.37 8.51
C LEU A 256 7.37 16.71 7.50
N LEU A 257 6.06 16.80 7.73
CA LEU A 257 5.06 16.44 6.75
C LEU A 257 4.60 17.71 6.02
N GLN A 258 4.49 17.64 4.70
CA GLN A 258 4.02 18.75 3.88
C GLN A 258 2.99 18.28 2.85
N ALA A 259 2.03 19.13 2.50
CA ALA A 259 1.08 18.89 1.42
C ALA A 259 1.43 19.71 0.17
N LEU A 260 1.13 19.13 -1.00
CA LEU A 260 1.32 19.77 -2.30
C LEU A 260 0.30 20.89 -2.50
N ALA A 261 0.78 22.04 -2.96
CA ALA A 261 -0.04 23.19 -3.31
C ALA A 261 0.38 23.75 -4.66
N VAL A 262 -0.55 24.39 -5.37
CA VAL A 262 -0.28 25.04 -6.64
C VAL A 262 0.04 26.52 -6.39
N VAL A 263 1.09 27.02 -7.01
CA VAL A 263 1.47 28.44 -6.90
C VAL A 263 0.34 29.30 -7.48
N ASP A 264 0.02 30.39 -6.77
CA ASP A 264 -1.07 31.33 -7.11
C ASP A 264 -2.49 30.74 -7.21
N GLN A 265 -2.69 29.50 -6.74
CA GLN A 265 -4.01 28.84 -6.69
C GLN A 265 -4.22 28.18 -5.32
N GLN A 266 -4.48 29.01 -4.32
CA GLN A 266 -4.68 28.56 -2.94
C GLN A 266 -5.92 27.66 -2.84
N GLY A 267 -5.76 26.46 -2.29
CA GLY A 267 -6.90 25.57 -2.05
C GLY A 267 -7.61 25.19 -3.34
N CYS A 268 -6.88 24.89 -4.41
CA CYS A 268 -7.49 24.49 -5.66
C CYS A 268 -8.02 23.04 -5.61
N ASP A 269 -9.13 22.81 -6.31
CA ASP A 269 -9.68 21.48 -6.56
C ASP A 269 -9.20 20.98 -7.94
N THR A 270 -8.43 19.89 -7.98
CA THR A 270 -7.87 19.37 -9.23
C THR A 270 -8.75 18.31 -9.92
N ARG A 271 -9.92 17.99 -9.35
CA ARG A 271 -10.69 16.78 -9.71
C ARG A 271 -11.54 16.94 -10.97
N ASN A 272 -11.85 18.19 -11.36
CA ASN A 272 -12.71 18.49 -12.51
C ASN A 272 -14.12 17.84 -12.46
N TRP A 273 -14.62 17.50 -11.28
CA TRP A 273 -15.95 16.91 -11.10
C TRP A 273 -17.07 17.94 -11.31
N ALA A 274 -18.14 17.50 -11.97
CA ALA A 274 -19.19 18.37 -12.50
C ALA A 274 -20.06 19.04 -11.42
N ASP A 275 -20.09 18.49 -10.22
CA ASP A 275 -20.93 18.86 -9.07
C ASP A 275 -20.25 19.80 -8.07
N THR A 276 -18.96 20.10 -8.25
CA THR A 276 -18.19 20.92 -7.30
C THR A 276 -18.45 22.43 -7.43
N GLY A 277 -19.06 22.87 -8.54
CA GLY A 277 -19.23 24.30 -8.84
C GLY A 277 -17.92 25.08 -9.04
N ALA A 278 -16.77 24.40 -9.03
CA ALA A 278 -15.45 24.97 -9.19
C ALA A 278 -15.14 25.28 -10.67
N THR A 279 -14.23 26.23 -10.89
CA THR A 279 -13.68 26.46 -12.23
C THR A 279 -12.88 25.21 -12.64
N LYS A 280 -13.06 24.75 -13.89
CA LYS A 280 -12.32 23.60 -14.40
C LYS A 280 -10.81 23.81 -14.25
N PHE A 281 -10.17 22.85 -13.61
CA PHE A 281 -8.72 22.81 -13.46
C PHE A 281 -8.06 22.54 -14.82
N PRO A 282 -6.98 23.27 -15.18
CA PRO A 282 -6.37 23.19 -16.50
C PRO A 282 -5.81 21.79 -16.79
N LYS A 283 -6.01 21.31 -18.02
CA LYS A 283 -5.51 20.01 -18.48
C LYS A 283 -4.28 20.18 -19.36
N ASN A 284 -3.29 19.30 -19.22
CA ASN A 284 -2.04 19.30 -20.00
C ASN A 284 -1.24 20.61 -19.91
N VAL A 285 -1.39 21.35 -18.80
CA VAL A 285 -0.64 22.58 -18.54
C VAL A 285 0.31 22.31 -17.38
N PRO A 286 1.64 22.50 -17.56
CA PRO A 286 2.56 22.43 -16.44
C PRO A 286 2.30 23.60 -15.48
N LEU A 287 2.19 23.30 -14.19
CA LEU A 287 1.96 24.29 -13.15
C LEU A 287 3.13 24.29 -12.16
N ALA A 288 3.50 25.49 -11.69
CA ALA A 288 4.44 25.61 -10.58
C ALA A 288 3.77 25.16 -9.28
N VAL A 289 4.50 24.39 -8.47
CA VAL A 289 4.01 23.87 -7.19
C VAL A 289 4.88 24.34 -6.03
N LYS A 290 4.29 24.34 -4.84
CA LYS A 290 4.95 24.61 -3.56
C LYS A 290 4.46 23.60 -2.52
N TRP A 291 5.13 23.56 -1.37
CA TRP A 291 4.81 22.64 -0.29
C TRP A 291 4.46 23.40 0.98
N ILE A 292 3.38 23.01 1.63
CA ILE A 292 2.87 23.63 2.86
C ILE A 292 3.12 22.66 4.00
N THR A 293 3.85 23.08 5.03
CA THR A 293 4.05 22.26 6.24
C THR A 293 2.71 22.03 6.95
N LEU A 294 2.45 20.77 7.27
CA LEU A 294 1.25 20.35 7.98
C LEU A 294 1.50 20.30 9.48
N GLU A 295 0.52 20.76 10.24
CA GLU A 295 0.47 20.67 11.70
C GLU A 295 -0.58 19.64 12.11
N ASN A 296 -0.62 19.25 13.39
CA ASN A 296 -1.63 18.33 13.95
C ASN A 296 -1.76 16.98 13.21
N ILE A 297 -0.65 16.47 12.65
CA ILE A 297 -0.62 15.34 11.72
C ILE A 297 -1.12 13.99 12.29
N HIS A 298 -1.32 13.87 13.61
CA HIS A 298 -1.99 12.71 14.22
C HIS A 298 -3.50 12.74 14.07
N ASN A 299 -4.09 13.91 13.92
CA ASN A 299 -5.43 14.12 13.38
C ASN A 299 -6.48 13.01 13.73
N PRO A 300 -6.85 12.84 15.02
CA PRO A 300 -7.80 11.81 15.42
C PRO A 300 -9.20 12.05 14.84
N GLU A 301 -9.54 13.30 14.51
CA GLU A 301 -10.85 13.69 13.99
C GLU A 301 -10.96 13.59 12.45
N ASP A 302 -9.95 13.06 11.77
CA ASP A 302 -9.90 12.97 10.31
C ASP A 302 -10.16 14.32 9.59
N LYS A 303 -9.47 15.39 10.02
CA LYS A 303 -9.56 16.77 9.52
C LYS A 303 -8.34 17.30 8.78
N LEU A 304 -7.21 16.59 8.76
CA LEU A 304 -5.94 17.05 8.21
C LEU A 304 -6.07 17.58 6.77
N ARG A 305 -6.76 16.87 5.89
CA ARG A 305 -6.98 17.31 4.50
C ARG A 305 -7.80 18.59 4.39
N HIS A 306 -8.80 18.77 5.24
CA HIS A 306 -9.62 19.97 5.29
C HIS A 306 -8.82 21.17 5.78
N GLU A 307 -8.04 20.98 6.85
CA GLU A 307 -7.16 22.01 7.40
C GLU A 307 -6.05 22.39 6.41
N ALA A 308 -5.43 21.39 5.77
CA ALA A 308 -4.43 21.60 4.73
C ALA A 308 -4.99 22.36 3.54
N HIS A 309 -6.20 21.99 3.08
CA HIS A 309 -6.87 22.67 1.98
C HIS A 309 -7.19 24.14 2.32
N GLN A 310 -7.70 24.41 3.52
CA GLN A 310 -7.90 25.78 4.03
C GLN A 310 -6.59 26.57 4.10
N ALA A 311 -5.49 25.91 4.47
CA ALA A 311 -4.15 26.48 4.47
C ALA A 311 -3.56 26.67 3.05
N GLY A 312 -4.19 26.09 2.03
CA GLY A 312 -3.88 26.30 0.62
C GLY A 312 -3.41 25.08 -0.17
N ALA A 313 -3.42 23.89 0.42
CA ALA A 313 -3.10 22.65 -0.27
C ALA A 313 -4.14 22.31 -1.34
N ALA A 314 -3.69 21.67 -2.42
CA ALA A 314 -4.58 21.21 -3.48
C ALA A 314 -5.28 19.91 -3.06
N ILE A 315 -6.51 19.72 -3.53
CA ILE A 315 -7.25 18.46 -3.39
C ILE A 315 -6.98 17.58 -4.60
N PHE A 316 -6.69 16.30 -4.34
CA PHE A 316 -6.56 15.24 -5.32
C PHE A 316 -7.60 14.15 -5.03
N ALA A 317 -8.24 13.62 -6.06
CA ALA A 317 -9.17 12.50 -5.89
C ALA A 317 -8.43 11.18 -6.04
N ARG A 318 -8.71 10.25 -5.12
CA ARG A 318 -8.35 8.84 -5.17
C ARG A 318 -6.88 8.63 -5.49
N GLY A 319 -6.03 9.20 -4.63
CA GLY A 319 -4.60 9.02 -4.76
C GLY A 319 -4.24 7.57 -4.44
N GLU A 320 -4.13 6.74 -5.48
CA GLU A 320 -3.73 5.35 -5.36
C GLU A 320 -2.19 5.22 -5.53
N GLY A 321 -1.70 4.41 -6.48
CA GLY A 321 -0.26 4.16 -6.70
C GLY A 321 0.57 5.39 -7.09
N MET A 322 1.86 5.38 -6.75
CA MET A 322 2.84 6.47 -7.03
C MET A 322 4.15 5.96 -7.63
#